data_AF-A0A8J7XM17-F1
#
_entry.id   AF-A0A8J7XM17-F1
#
_cell.length_a   1.000
_cell.length_b   1.000
_cell.length_c   1.000
_cell.angle_alpha   90.00
_cell.angle_beta   90.00
_cell.angle_gamma   90.00
#
_symmetry.space_group_name_H-M   'P 1'
#
loop_
_entity.id
_entity.type
_entity.pdbx_description
1 polymer ?
#
loop_
_entity_poly.entity_id
_entity_poly.type
_entity_poly.pdbx_seq_one_letter_code
_entity_poly.pdbx_strand_id
1 'polypeptide(L)'
;MIQHPKILYLLSAPLVAPDGSPLDALDMKAEKDAIVRELSACKRAGSLRIGVATIDELARSVEEEFNILHVSSHGYEEFLLFEDGKGGSQPVTGDYLKKLIRMGCFELAIVSACHSEKIGALLVEAGILHVVAIKCDVPVLDHAAIVFVGQFFRSLFRGDSVQKAFEMAQLLVEGNPELMKMKRHLEFTAYRKKKPFVPEEKKFVLLPEESTHLDPLLSQKGPQGTLAIEEPTPSESNLPVKPQTFTGRSAEMHAIISNLVTNRFVTITGVGGIGKTILAIEVARWLCSRSFFPDGIFYIDLRQTDSADGIIDLLGAAFVVQFSDLKNVIAYLRERHCLLLLDNAEDILWQDEDAMQDIIDSILKFTLNTTLLITSQRPVGGNLYEPERVYRLYPLKQNDAATLFYATTKRRMSQREYESHTFHTLLEQLGGHPLSLVLTARQLAPGVHLEDLLERIKVYKAKAIQIKNITDRDLEHG
;
A
#
# COMPACT_ATOMS: atom_id res chain seq x y z
N MET A 1 9.18 -32.78 15.52
CA MET A 1 8.95 -32.61 14.07
C MET A 1 7.47 -32.44 13.80
N ILE A 2 7.10 -31.31 13.22
CA ILE A 2 5.72 -30.95 12.95
C ILE A 2 5.20 -31.73 11.72
N GLN A 3 4.03 -32.36 11.85
CA GLN A 3 3.38 -33.05 10.73
C GLN A 3 2.51 -32.09 9.91
N HIS A 4 1.69 -31.29 10.58
CA HIS A 4 0.77 -30.31 10.00
C HIS A 4 1.22 -28.89 10.34
N PRO A 5 2.12 -28.28 9.55
CA PRO A 5 2.60 -26.93 9.83
C PRO A 5 1.45 -25.92 9.80
N LYS A 6 1.35 -25.11 10.85
CA LYS A 6 0.51 -23.91 10.90
C LYS A 6 1.41 -22.67 10.85
N ILE A 7 1.26 -21.86 9.81
CA ILE A 7 2.02 -20.63 9.59
C ILE A 7 1.11 -19.44 9.87
N LEU A 8 1.59 -18.52 10.71
CA LEU A 8 1.04 -17.18 10.83
C LEU A 8 1.93 -16.23 10.02
N TYR A 9 1.36 -15.59 9.01
CA TYR A 9 2.02 -14.55 8.23
C TYR A 9 1.39 -13.19 8.51
N LEU A 10 2.13 -12.32 9.19
CA LEU A 10 1.73 -10.94 9.47
C LEU A 10 2.43 -9.96 8.53
N LEU A 11 1.62 -9.12 7.89
CA LEU A 11 2.01 -8.12 6.90
C LEU A 11 1.81 -6.71 7.45
N SER A 12 2.85 -5.88 7.44
CA SER A 12 2.77 -4.47 7.84
C SER A 12 3.23 -3.55 6.72
N ALA A 13 2.33 -2.77 6.12
CA ALA A 13 2.70 -1.68 5.22
C ALA A 13 1.92 -0.40 5.56
N PRO A 14 2.23 0.21 6.72
CA PRO A 14 1.67 1.51 7.10
C PRO A 14 2.10 2.57 6.07
N LEU A 15 1.25 3.57 5.88
CA LEU A 15 1.49 4.64 4.90
C LEU A 15 2.48 5.68 5.43
N VAL A 16 2.50 5.85 6.75
CA VAL A 16 3.35 6.83 7.44
C VAL A 16 3.97 6.23 8.70
N ALA A 17 5.14 6.75 9.05
CA ALA A 17 5.82 6.50 10.32
C ALA A 17 5.11 7.23 11.48
N PRO A 18 5.50 6.99 12.75
CA PRO A 18 4.82 7.59 13.91
C PRO A 18 4.88 9.13 13.95
N ASP A 19 5.87 9.73 13.29
CA ASP A 19 6.02 11.18 13.14
C ASP A 19 5.21 11.76 11.96
N GLY A 20 4.46 10.91 11.24
CA GLY A 20 3.66 11.27 10.08
C GLY A 20 4.44 11.35 8.76
N SER A 21 5.75 11.04 8.76
CA SER A 21 6.54 11.01 7.54
C SER A 21 6.14 9.80 6.65
N PRO A 22 6.08 9.95 5.32
CA PRO A 22 5.77 8.83 4.42
C PRO A 22 6.77 7.67 4.56
N LEU A 23 6.25 6.44 4.55
CA LEU A 23 7.05 5.23 4.46
C LEU A 23 7.10 4.69 3.03
N ASP A 24 8.19 4.00 2.71
CA ASP A 24 8.33 3.28 1.45
C ASP A 24 7.32 2.14 1.38
N ALA A 25 6.72 1.95 0.20
CA ALA A 25 5.76 0.87 -0.01
C ALA A 25 6.49 -0.48 -0.12
N LEU A 26 6.11 -1.43 0.72
CA LEU A 26 6.56 -2.83 0.62
C LEU A 26 5.72 -3.57 -0.42
N ASP A 27 6.33 -4.37 -1.29
CA ASP A 27 5.61 -5.22 -2.25
C ASP A 27 5.07 -6.51 -1.59
N MET A 28 4.17 -6.30 -0.63
CA MET A 28 3.54 -7.38 0.14
C MET A 28 2.77 -8.37 -0.75
N LYS A 29 2.21 -7.88 -1.86
CA LYS A 29 1.47 -8.74 -2.80
C LYS A 29 2.42 -9.71 -3.49
N ALA A 30 3.54 -9.24 -4.03
CA ALA A 30 4.51 -10.12 -4.65
C ALA A 30 5.12 -11.11 -3.66
N GLU A 31 5.39 -10.68 -2.42
CA GLU A 31 5.86 -11.58 -1.35
C GLU A 31 4.81 -12.66 -1.03
N LYS A 32 3.55 -12.26 -0.83
CA LYS A 32 2.45 -13.18 -0.57
C LYS A 32 2.26 -14.18 -1.70
N ASP A 33 2.17 -13.71 -2.94
CA ASP A 33 1.95 -14.54 -4.12
C ASP A 33 3.12 -15.54 -4.31
N ALA A 34 4.35 -15.14 -4.00
CA ALA A 34 5.51 -16.03 -4.02
C ALA A 34 5.41 -17.12 -2.95
N ILE A 35 5.12 -16.77 -1.69
CA ILE A 35 4.98 -17.73 -0.59
C ILE A 35 3.87 -18.74 -0.88
N VAL A 36 2.68 -18.26 -1.23
CA VAL A 36 1.52 -19.10 -1.55
C VAL A 36 1.87 -20.07 -2.69
N ARG A 37 2.48 -19.57 -3.77
CA ARG A 37 2.89 -20.41 -4.91
C ARG A 37 3.85 -21.53 -4.49
N GLU A 38 4.90 -21.21 -3.73
CA GLU A 38 5.91 -22.19 -3.35
C GLU A 38 5.37 -23.23 -2.35
N LEU A 39 4.55 -22.80 -1.39
CA LEU A 39 3.92 -23.70 -0.43
C LEU A 39 2.90 -24.63 -1.08
N SER A 40 2.01 -24.10 -1.94
CA SER A 40 1.03 -24.91 -2.66
C SER A 40 1.70 -25.93 -3.60
N ALA A 41 2.85 -25.58 -4.21
CA ALA A 41 3.60 -26.49 -5.07
C ALA A 41 4.17 -27.71 -4.33
N CYS A 42 4.31 -27.66 -3.00
CA CYS A 42 4.86 -28.75 -2.19
C CYS A 42 3.84 -29.88 -1.93
N LYS A 43 2.54 -29.68 -2.19
CA LYS A 43 1.46 -30.68 -1.98
C LYS A 43 1.45 -31.29 -0.57
N ARG A 44 1.84 -30.51 0.43
CA ARG A 44 1.85 -30.89 1.84
C ARG A 44 0.63 -30.28 2.54
N ALA A 45 -0.06 -31.07 3.35
CA ALA A 45 -1.14 -30.57 4.20
C ALA A 45 -0.59 -29.63 5.28
N GLY A 46 -1.26 -28.51 5.51
CA GLY A 46 -0.91 -27.49 6.50
C GLY A 46 -1.88 -26.32 6.43
N SER A 47 -1.62 -25.27 7.21
CA SER A 47 -2.38 -24.02 7.14
C SER A 47 -1.46 -22.81 7.08
N LEU A 48 -1.89 -21.80 6.34
CA LEU A 48 -1.28 -20.48 6.26
C LEU A 48 -2.38 -19.46 6.55
N ARG A 49 -2.28 -18.77 7.68
CA ARG A 49 -3.10 -17.59 7.94
C ARG A 49 -2.33 -16.33 7.60
N ILE A 50 -2.94 -15.47 6.81
CA ILE A 50 -2.36 -14.20 6.38
C ILE A 50 -3.17 -13.07 7.01
N GLY A 51 -2.51 -12.21 7.78
CA GLY A 51 -3.14 -11.14 8.53
C GLY A 51 -2.37 -9.83 8.42
N VAL A 52 -3.03 -8.74 8.81
CA VAL A 52 -2.36 -7.46 9.01
C VAL A 52 -1.62 -7.50 10.33
N ALA A 53 -0.37 -7.05 10.35
CA ALA A 53 0.45 -7.01 11.55
C ALA A 53 -0.03 -5.89 12.49
N THR A 54 -1.05 -6.17 13.30
CA THR A 54 -1.48 -5.33 14.42
C THR A 54 -1.14 -6.02 15.74
N ILE A 55 -1.09 -5.26 16.84
CA ILE A 55 -0.89 -5.86 18.16
C ILE A 55 -2.04 -6.83 18.48
N ASP A 56 -3.28 -6.44 18.17
CA ASP A 56 -4.47 -7.26 18.43
C ASP A 56 -4.43 -8.59 17.67
N GLU A 57 -4.00 -8.57 16.40
CA GLU A 57 -3.89 -9.79 15.60
C GLU A 57 -2.79 -10.73 16.13
N LEU A 58 -1.64 -10.18 16.49
CA LEU A 58 -0.57 -10.97 17.10
C LEU A 58 -1.01 -11.53 18.46
N ALA A 59 -1.63 -10.71 19.32
CA ALA A 59 -2.11 -11.11 20.64
C ALA A 59 -3.19 -12.20 20.55
N ARG A 60 -4.10 -12.12 19.57
CA ARG A 60 -5.10 -13.17 19.32
C ARG A 60 -4.44 -14.46 18.81
N SER A 61 -3.44 -14.32 17.93
CA SER A 61 -2.78 -15.47 17.31
C SER A 61 -1.84 -16.23 18.25
N VAL A 62 -1.29 -15.61 19.30
CA VAL A 62 -0.48 -16.34 20.30
C VAL A 62 -1.31 -17.32 21.14
N GLU A 63 -2.62 -17.12 21.23
CA GLU A 63 -3.54 -18.07 21.87
C GLU A 63 -3.80 -19.30 20.98
N GLU A 64 -3.37 -19.26 19.72
CA GLU A 64 -3.50 -20.34 18.75
C GLU A 64 -2.19 -21.10 18.57
N GLU A 65 -2.29 -22.40 18.26
CA GLU A 65 -1.13 -23.30 18.14
C GLU A 65 -0.37 -23.14 16.81
N PHE A 66 0.05 -21.92 16.46
CA PHE A 66 0.93 -21.69 15.31
C PHE A 66 2.36 -22.15 15.60
N ASN A 67 3.00 -22.75 14.59
CA ASN A 67 4.38 -23.25 14.71
C ASN A 67 5.41 -22.32 14.07
N ILE A 68 5.00 -21.58 13.04
CA ILE A 68 5.88 -20.72 12.26
C ILE A 68 5.29 -19.32 12.23
N LEU A 69 6.10 -18.32 12.61
CA LEU A 69 5.78 -16.91 12.49
C LEU A 69 6.56 -16.30 11.32
N HIS A 70 5.89 -15.68 10.36
CA HIS A 70 6.51 -14.84 9.34
C HIS A 70 6.01 -13.41 9.52
N VAL A 71 6.91 -12.45 9.73
CA VAL A 71 6.59 -11.03 9.84
C VAL A 71 7.31 -10.27 8.75
N SER A 72 6.55 -9.61 7.87
CA SER A 72 7.10 -8.68 6.88
C SER A 72 6.68 -7.27 7.24
N SER A 73 7.65 -6.40 7.53
CA SER A 73 7.41 -5.06 8.07
C SER A 73 8.60 -4.13 7.87
N HIS A 74 8.39 -2.83 8.10
CA HIS A 74 9.51 -1.91 8.34
C HIS A 74 10.08 -2.15 9.74
N GLY A 75 11.40 -2.18 9.85
CA GLY A 75 12.10 -2.43 11.11
C GLY A 75 13.15 -1.38 11.41
N TYR A 76 13.33 -1.15 12.70
CA TYR A 76 14.33 -0.28 13.30
C TYR A 76 15.07 -1.06 14.37
N GLU A 77 16.16 -0.48 14.86
CA GLU A 77 17.09 -1.15 15.78
C GLU A 77 16.41 -1.78 17.01
N GLU A 78 15.38 -1.14 17.56
CA GLU A 78 14.73 -1.57 18.81
C GLU A 78 13.24 -1.95 18.65
N PHE A 79 12.65 -1.76 17.47
CA PHE A 79 11.22 -2.02 17.24
C PHE A 79 10.88 -2.34 15.78
N LEU A 80 9.79 -3.09 15.59
CA LEU A 80 9.11 -3.24 14.30
C LEU A 80 7.96 -2.24 14.20
N LEU A 81 7.66 -1.78 12.99
CA LEU A 81 6.46 -0.98 12.73
C LEU A 81 5.30 -1.90 12.37
N PHE A 82 4.33 -2.01 13.28
CA PHE A 82 3.03 -2.64 13.03
C PHE A 82 2.03 -1.59 12.56
N GLU A 83 0.86 -2.01 12.08
CA GLU A 83 -0.21 -1.08 11.69
C GLU A 83 -1.05 -0.65 12.91
N ASP A 84 -1.47 0.61 12.93
CA ASP A 84 -2.29 1.18 14.00
C ASP A 84 -3.82 1.06 13.74
N GLY A 85 -4.21 0.41 12.63
CA GLY A 85 -5.60 0.28 12.20
C GLY A 85 -6.20 1.56 11.57
N LYS A 86 -5.40 2.60 11.34
CA LYS A 86 -5.82 3.91 10.79
C LYS A 86 -4.94 4.38 9.62
N GLY A 87 -4.10 3.48 9.09
CA GLY A 87 -3.16 3.75 8.02
C GLY A 87 -1.80 4.26 8.48
N GLY A 88 -1.64 4.49 9.79
CA GLY A 88 -0.37 4.84 10.42
C GLY A 88 0.33 3.61 10.97
N SER A 89 1.46 3.86 11.64
CA SER A 89 2.30 2.81 12.22
C SER A 89 2.33 2.89 13.74
N GLN A 90 2.33 1.72 14.39
CA GLN A 90 2.57 1.54 15.80
C GLN A 90 3.94 0.86 16.03
N PRO A 91 4.90 1.50 16.70
CA PRO A 91 6.15 0.86 17.10
C PRO A 91 5.90 -0.26 18.12
N VAL A 92 6.44 -1.45 17.84
CA VAL A 92 6.38 -2.61 18.73
C VAL A 92 7.80 -3.02 19.09
N THR A 93 8.16 -2.84 20.36
CA THR A 93 9.53 -3.10 20.82
C THR A 93 9.84 -4.59 20.86
N GLY A 94 11.12 -4.94 20.70
CA GLY A 94 11.57 -6.33 20.83
C GLY A 94 11.20 -6.96 22.19
N ASP A 95 11.29 -6.19 23.28
CA ASP A 95 10.90 -6.64 24.63
C ASP A 95 9.40 -6.97 24.74
N TYR A 96 8.56 -6.18 24.07
CA TYR A 96 7.12 -6.44 24.05
C TYR A 96 6.80 -7.68 23.21
N LEU A 97 7.42 -7.81 22.02
CA LEU A 97 7.31 -9.01 21.19
C LEU A 97 7.75 -10.25 21.96
N LYS A 98 8.89 -10.20 22.64
CA LYS A 98 9.39 -11.30 23.48
C LYS A 98 8.38 -11.76 24.53
N LYS A 99 7.65 -10.83 25.17
CA LYS A 99 6.60 -11.17 26.15
C LYS A 99 5.42 -11.89 25.50
N LEU A 100 4.92 -11.39 24.37
CA LEU A 100 3.82 -12.02 23.64
C LEU A 100 4.20 -13.39 23.09
N ILE A 101 5.36 -13.49 22.46
CA ILE A 101 5.82 -14.71 21.80
C ILE A 101 6.06 -15.85 22.80
N ARG A 102 6.48 -15.54 24.03
CA ARG A 102 6.57 -16.53 25.13
C ARG A 102 5.25 -17.20 25.49
N MET A 103 4.12 -16.60 25.12
CA MET A 103 2.79 -17.16 25.37
C MET A 103 2.34 -18.10 24.25
N GLY A 104 2.99 -18.07 23.08
CA GLY A 104 2.68 -18.91 21.92
C GLY A 104 3.60 -20.14 21.79
N CYS A 105 3.41 -20.87 20.69
CA CYS A 105 4.08 -22.16 20.42
C CYS A 105 5.01 -22.12 19.18
N PHE A 106 5.58 -20.96 18.86
CA PHE A 106 6.40 -20.79 17.67
C PHE A 106 7.76 -21.49 17.80
N GLU A 107 8.08 -22.38 16.87
CA GLU A 107 9.38 -23.06 16.78
C GLU A 107 10.33 -22.35 15.79
N LEU A 108 9.77 -21.63 14.82
CA LEU A 108 10.51 -20.86 13.81
C LEU A 108 9.89 -19.48 13.62
N ALA A 109 10.73 -18.45 13.56
CA ALA A 109 10.34 -17.11 13.12
C ALA A 109 11.17 -16.66 11.91
N ILE A 110 10.53 -15.92 11.01
CA ILE A 110 11.17 -15.22 9.91
C ILE A 110 10.75 -13.76 10.03
N VAL A 111 11.71 -12.86 10.22
CA VAL A 111 11.47 -11.42 10.40
C VAL A 111 12.07 -10.66 9.22
N SER A 112 11.27 -10.55 8.15
CA SER A 112 11.55 -9.75 6.95
C SER A 112 11.38 -8.26 7.25
N ALA A 113 12.33 -7.69 7.98
CA ALA A 113 12.37 -6.27 8.30
C ALA A 113 13.82 -5.80 8.38
N CYS A 114 14.10 -4.58 7.94
CA CYS A 114 15.42 -3.97 8.14
C CYS A 114 15.75 -3.93 9.64
N HIS A 115 17.01 -4.12 10.02
CA HIS A 115 17.45 -4.08 11.43
C HIS A 115 16.84 -5.18 12.34
N SER A 116 16.30 -6.28 11.79
CA SER A 116 15.60 -7.29 12.59
C SER A 116 16.51 -8.24 13.38
N GLU A 117 17.84 -8.21 13.22
CA GLU A 117 18.79 -9.08 13.93
C GLU A 117 18.65 -9.02 15.46
N LYS A 118 18.63 -7.82 16.06
CA LYS A 118 18.47 -7.66 17.52
C LYS A 118 17.12 -8.19 18.00
N ILE A 119 16.06 -7.89 17.25
CA ILE A 119 14.71 -8.37 17.54
C ILE A 119 14.68 -9.89 17.42
N GLY A 120 15.36 -10.47 16.42
CA GLY A 120 15.49 -11.91 16.25
C GLY A 120 16.19 -12.59 17.41
N ALA A 121 17.25 -11.98 17.97
CA ALA A 121 17.89 -12.48 19.18
C ALA A 121 16.93 -12.48 20.38
N LEU A 122 16.11 -11.44 20.55
CA LEU A 122 15.08 -11.40 21.59
C LEU A 122 13.98 -12.46 21.39
N LEU A 123 13.68 -12.84 20.15
CA LEU A 123 12.77 -13.95 19.84
C LEU A 123 13.40 -15.32 20.18
N VAL A 124 14.70 -15.50 19.99
CA VAL A 124 15.43 -16.68 20.49
C VAL A 124 15.35 -16.72 22.03
N GLU A 125 15.58 -15.61 22.72
CA GLU A 125 15.39 -15.50 24.17
C GLU A 125 13.93 -15.67 24.64
N ALA A 126 12.97 -15.56 23.71
CA ALA A 126 11.56 -15.87 23.93
C ALA A 126 11.28 -17.39 23.87
N GLY A 127 12.22 -18.19 23.36
CA GLY A 127 12.09 -19.64 23.24
C GLY A 127 11.94 -20.15 21.81
N ILE A 128 11.98 -19.28 20.79
CA ILE A 128 11.94 -19.71 19.39
C ILE A 128 13.28 -20.37 19.04
N LEU A 129 13.23 -21.61 18.53
CA LEU A 129 14.42 -22.42 18.24
C LEU A 129 15.24 -21.88 17.06
N HIS A 130 14.55 -21.32 16.07
CA HIS A 130 15.14 -20.86 14.83
C HIS A 130 14.59 -19.50 14.44
N VAL A 131 15.46 -18.52 14.18
CA VAL A 131 15.02 -17.20 13.71
C VAL A 131 15.82 -16.78 12.48
N VAL A 132 15.13 -16.52 11.38
CA VAL A 132 15.71 -15.85 10.21
C VAL A 132 15.47 -14.36 10.36
N ALA A 133 16.53 -13.56 10.29
CA ALA A 133 16.47 -12.11 10.40
C ALA A 133 17.40 -11.42 9.38
N ILE A 134 17.39 -10.09 9.37
CA ILE A 134 18.19 -9.25 8.48
C ILE A 134 19.17 -8.41 9.31
N LYS A 135 20.44 -8.41 8.89
CA LYS A 135 21.57 -7.82 9.61
C LYS A 135 21.45 -6.30 9.80
N CYS A 136 21.92 -5.83 10.95
CA CYS A 136 21.67 -4.51 11.57
C CYS A 136 22.05 -3.23 10.78
N ASP A 137 22.74 -3.26 9.63
CA ASP A 137 23.32 -2.02 9.05
C ASP A 137 23.05 -1.78 7.56
N VAL A 138 22.38 -2.71 6.88
CA VAL A 138 22.19 -2.63 5.42
C VAL A 138 20.77 -3.02 5.03
N PRO A 139 20.01 -2.12 4.37
CA PRO A 139 18.66 -2.46 3.92
C PRO A 139 18.73 -3.58 2.88
N VAL A 140 17.81 -4.54 2.98
CA VAL A 140 17.60 -5.57 1.96
C VAL A 140 16.74 -5.00 0.82
N LEU A 141 16.93 -5.50 -0.40
CA LEU A 141 15.95 -5.23 -1.46
C LEU A 141 14.71 -6.13 -1.31
N ASP A 142 13.52 -5.57 -1.49
CA ASP A 142 12.26 -6.32 -1.48
C ASP A 142 12.33 -7.58 -2.37
N HIS A 143 12.83 -7.44 -3.60
CA HIS A 143 12.97 -8.58 -4.51
C HIS A 143 13.91 -9.67 -3.96
N ALA A 144 14.96 -9.30 -3.23
CA ALA A 144 15.85 -10.28 -2.59
C ALA A 144 15.15 -10.98 -1.41
N ALA A 145 14.40 -10.25 -0.59
CA ALA A 145 13.61 -10.82 0.50
C ALA A 145 12.55 -11.80 -0.03
N ILE A 146 11.82 -11.42 -1.10
CA ILE A 146 10.79 -12.27 -1.74
C ILE A 146 11.40 -13.58 -2.28
N VAL A 147 12.53 -13.48 -3.00
CA VAL A 147 13.24 -14.65 -3.54
C VAL A 147 13.74 -15.56 -2.42
N PHE A 148 14.33 -14.97 -1.38
CA PHE A 148 14.83 -15.70 -0.22
C PHE A 148 13.71 -16.48 0.47
N VAL A 149 12.65 -15.79 0.88
CA VAL A 149 11.55 -16.35 1.69
C VAL A 149 10.81 -17.44 0.92
N GLY A 150 10.53 -17.23 -0.38
CA GLY A 150 9.89 -18.25 -1.21
C GLY A 150 10.71 -19.55 -1.28
N GLN A 151 12.02 -19.45 -1.54
CA GLN A 151 12.89 -20.62 -1.60
C GLN A 151 13.10 -21.28 -0.23
N PHE A 152 13.21 -20.48 0.83
CA PHE A 152 13.32 -20.97 2.19
C PHE A 152 12.10 -21.84 2.56
N PHE A 153 10.88 -21.33 2.35
CA PHE A 153 9.65 -22.08 2.60
C PHE A 153 9.54 -23.33 1.72
N ARG A 154 9.91 -23.24 0.45
CA ARG A 154 9.94 -24.39 -0.47
C ARG A 154 10.83 -25.52 0.06
N SER A 155 12.03 -25.21 0.51
CA SER A 155 12.95 -26.20 1.08
C SER A 155 12.42 -26.76 2.41
N LEU A 156 11.96 -25.89 3.30
CA LEU A 156 11.40 -26.28 4.59
C LEU A 156 10.22 -27.26 4.41
N PHE A 157 9.29 -26.97 3.51
CA PHE A 157 8.10 -27.80 3.26
C PHE A 157 8.41 -29.16 2.62
N ARG A 158 9.57 -29.29 1.97
CA ARG A 158 10.10 -30.58 1.50
C ARG A 158 10.73 -31.42 2.61
N GLY A 159 10.82 -30.89 3.83
CA GLY A 159 11.41 -31.56 4.98
C GLY A 159 12.93 -31.44 5.07
N ASP A 160 13.52 -30.45 4.38
CA ASP A 160 14.91 -30.07 4.62
C ASP A 160 15.05 -29.45 6.02
N SER A 161 16.26 -29.50 6.58
CA SER A 161 16.58 -28.80 7.83
C SER A 161 16.51 -27.28 7.64
N VAL A 162 16.38 -26.54 8.74
CA VAL A 162 16.37 -25.07 8.69
C VAL A 162 17.68 -24.54 8.12
N GLN A 163 18.82 -25.12 8.49
CA GLN A 163 20.13 -24.78 7.94
C GLN A 163 20.14 -24.91 6.42
N LYS A 164 19.72 -26.07 5.91
CA LYS A 164 19.74 -26.33 4.46
C LYS A 164 18.76 -25.43 3.71
N ALA A 165 17.59 -25.16 4.28
CA ALA A 165 16.62 -24.23 3.71
C ALA A 165 17.21 -22.80 3.61
N PHE A 166 17.92 -22.36 4.64
CA PHE A 166 18.60 -21.07 4.68
C PHE A 166 19.71 -20.96 3.62
N GLU A 167 20.60 -21.96 3.53
CA GLU A 167 21.68 -22.00 2.54
C GLU A 167 21.16 -22.01 1.10
N MET A 168 20.12 -22.82 0.83
CA MET A 168 19.48 -22.87 -0.49
C MET A 168 18.84 -21.53 -0.87
N ALA A 169 18.24 -20.83 0.09
CA ALA A 169 17.69 -19.50 -0.13
C ALA A 169 18.78 -18.47 -0.45
N GLN A 170 19.90 -18.47 0.29
CA GLN A 170 21.05 -17.61 -0.02
C GLN A 170 21.60 -17.87 -1.43
N LEU A 171 21.78 -19.14 -1.81
CA LEU A 171 22.25 -19.51 -3.15
C LEU A 171 21.31 -19.02 -4.26
N LEU A 172 19.99 -19.06 -4.04
CA LEU A 172 19.04 -18.56 -5.05
C LEU A 172 19.06 -17.04 -5.17
N VAL A 173 19.24 -16.31 -4.06
CA VAL A 173 19.41 -14.85 -4.06
C VAL A 173 20.70 -14.47 -4.81
N GLU A 174 21.83 -15.13 -4.50
CA GLU A 174 23.10 -14.90 -5.18
C GLU A 174 22.99 -15.17 -6.69
N GLY A 175 22.32 -16.26 -7.05
CA GLY A 175 22.09 -16.74 -8.41
C GLY A 175 21.05 -15.97 -9.22
N ASN A 176 20.30 -15.03 -8.62
CA ASN A 176 19.13 -14.43 -9.26
C ASN A 176 19.53 -13.47 -10.39
N PRO A 177 19.04 -13.68 -11.64
CA PRO A 177 19.44 -12.85 -12.79
C PRO A 177 19.14 -11.36 -12.64
N GLU A 178 18.02 -10.99 -12.01
CA GLU A 178 17.65 -9.58 -11.82
C GLU A 178 18.52 -8.92 -10.76
N LEU A 179 18.78 -9.59 -9.63
CA LEU A 179 19.69 -9.08 -8.60
C LEU A 179 21.14 -8.97 -9.11
N MET A 180 21.60 -9.93 -9.92
CA MET A 180 22.91 -9.87 -10.57
C MET A 180 23.08 -8.65 -11.48
N LYS A 181 22.05 -8.29 -12.25
CA LYS A 181 22.07 -7.08 -13.09
C LYS A 181 22.19 -5.82 -12.24
N MET A 182 21.55 -5.79 -11.07
CA MET A 182 21.58 -4.63 -10.15
C MET A 182 22.88 -4.54 -9.35
N LYS A 183 23.58 -5.65 -9.11
CA LYS A 183 24.78 -5.75 -8.26
C LYS A 183 25.82 -4.66 -8.52
N ARG A 184 26.21 -4.45 -9.79
CA ARG A 184 27.20 -3.41 -10.16
C ARG A 184 26.74 -2.00 -9.80
N HIS A 185 25.46 -1.70 -9.97
CA HIS A 185 24.91 -0.39 -9.64
C HIS A 185 24.87 -0.17 -8.12
N LEU A 186 24.50 -1.20 -7.35
CA LEU A 186 24.48 -1.15 -5.89
C LEU A 186 25.88 -1.00 -5.31
N GLU A 187 26.85 -1.75 -5.84
CA GLU A 187 28.27 -1.66 -5.46
C GLU A 187 28.83 -0.25 -5.70
N PHE A 188 28.58 0.31 -6.89
CA PHE A 188 28.97 1.69 -7.21
C PHE A 188 28.28 2.72 -6.30
N THR A 189 27.01 2.51 -5.97
CA THR A 189 26.25 3.39 -5.07
C THR A 189 26.81 3.35 -3.64
N ALA A 190 27.13 2.16 -3.13
CA ALA A 190 27.77 2.00 -1.83
C ALA A 190 29.14 2.68 -1.79
N TYR A 191 29.96 2.49 -2.84
CA TYR A 191 31.24 3.17 -2.99
C TYR A 191 31.11 4.70 -2.94
N ARG A 192 30.18 5.29 -3.70
CA ARG A 192 29.93 6.74 -3.67
C ARG A 192 29.46 7.24 -2.30
N LYS A 193 28.66 6.46 -1.58
CA LYS A 193 28.19 6.77 -0.23
C LYS A 193 29.24 6.48 0.86
N LYS A 194 30.44 6.00 0.49
CA LYS A 194 31.50 5.56 1.43
C LYS A 194 31.00 4.54 2.46
N LYS A 195 30.08 3.66 2.05
CA LYS A 195 29.57 2.56 2.88
C LYS A 195 30.09 1.23 2.36
N PRO A 196 30.31 0.23 3.25
CA PRO A 196 30.66 -1.12 2.81
C PRO A 196 29.54 -1.70 1.94
N PHE A 197 29.92 -2.34 0.83
CA PHE A 197 28.98 -3.11 0.02
C PHE A 197 28.80 -4.49 0.63
N VAL A 198 27.55 -4.86 0.90
CA VAL A 198 27.18 -6.20 1.36
C VAL A 198 26.26 -6.82 0.30
N PRO A 199 26.65 -7.95 -0.32
CA PRO A 199 25.78 -8.68 -1.23
C PRO A 199 24.45 -9.06 -0.58
N GLU A 200 23.36 -9.07 -1.35
CA GLU A 200 21.99 -9.30 -0.82
C GLU A 200 21.89 -10.63 -0.05
N GLU A 201 22.48 -11.71 -0.55
CA GLU A 201 22.45 -13.02 0.10
C GLU A 201 23.13 -13.04 1.47
N LYS A 202 24.10 -12.14 1.71
CA LYS A 202 24.85 -12.04 2.96
C LYS A 202 24.18 -11.15 4.00
N LYS A 203 23.04 -10.54 3.68
CA LYS A 203 22.28 -9.69 4.62
C LYS A 203 21.36 -10.49 5.53
N PHE A 204 21.03 -11.72 5.16
CA PHE A 204 20.23 -12.63 5.97
C PHE A 204 21.11 -13.32 7.02
N VAL A 205 20.57 -13.51 8.22
CA VAL A 205 21.19 -14.21 9.33
C VAL A 205 20.23 -15.27 9.88
N LEU A 206 20.78 -16.39 10.33
CA LEU A 206 20.05 -17.47 11.01
C LEU A 206 20.52 -17.52 12.47
N LEU A 207 19.58 -17.40 13.39
CA LEU A 207 19.82 -17.31 14.83
C LEU A 207 19.20 -18.51 15.56
N PRO A 208 19.80 -18.94 16.69
CA PRO A 208 21.07 -18.45 17.23
C PRO A 208 22.28 -18.92 16.40
N GLU A 209 23.27 -18.06 16.17
CA GLU A 209 24.41 -18.39 15.27
C GLU A 209 25.24 -19.59 15.76
N GLU A 210 25.24 -19.85 17.06
CA GLU A 210 25.91 -20.98 17.70
C GLU A 210 25.19 -22.33 17.52
N SER A 211 23.95 -22.33 17.02
CA SER A 211 23.18 -23.55 16.76
C SER A 211 23.52 -24.16 15.39
N THR A 212 23.34 -25.48 15.27
CA THR A 212 23.58 -26.19 14.00
C THR A 212 22.41 -26.10 13.04
N HIS A 213 21.18 -25.92 13.54
CA HIS A 213 19.94 -25.89 12.73
C HIS A 213 19.73 -27.10 11.81
N LEU A 214 20.37 -28.23 12.13
CA LEU A 214 20.39 -29.43 11.27
C LEU A 214 19.19 -30.35 11.50
N ASP A 215 18.54 -30.27 12.64
CA ASP A 215 17.34 -31.06 12.91
C ASP A 215 16.18 -30.56 12.03
N PRO A 216 15.50 -31.44 11.26
CA PRO A 216 14.36 -31.04 10.46
C PRO A 216 13.22 -30.54 11.35
N LEU A 217 12.73 -29.34 11.07
CA LEU A 217 11.56 -28.79 11.75
C LEU A 217 10.29 -29.57 11.37
N LEU A 218 10.14 -29.82 10.06
CA LEU A 218 9.02 -30.54 9.48
C LEU A 218 9.40 -31.98 9.16
N SER A 219 8.47 -32.92 9.36
CA SER A 219 8.73 -34.33 8.99
C SER A 219 8.96 -34.48 7.47
N GLN A 220 9.94 -35.28 7.05
CA GLN A 220 10.22 -35.53 5.61
C GLN A 220 9.05 -36.23 4.89
N LYS A 221 8.33 -37.10 5.60
CA LYS A 221 7.13 -37.78 5.10
C LYS A 221 5.86 -37.17 5.71
N GLY A 222 5.71 -35.85 5.54
CA GLY A 222 4.50 -35.16 5.95
C GLY A 222 3.25 -35.66 5.20
N PRO A 223 2.05 -35.51 5.78
CA PRO A 223 0.80 -35.83 5.11
C PRO A 223 0.68 -35.04 3.80
N GLN A 224 0.42 -35.76 2.71
CA GLN A 224 0.12 -35.14 1.42
C GLN A 224 -1.26 -34.49 1.47
N GLY A 225 -1.41 -33.32 0.85
CA GLY A 225 -2.67 -32.60 0.84
C GLY A 225 -2.53 -31.18 0.29
N THR A 226 -3.60 -30.42 0.44
CA THR A 226 -3.63 -29.00 0.09
C THR A 226 -3.29 -28.14 1.30
N LEU A 227 -2.60 -27.03 1.05
CA LEU A 227 -2.42 -25.97 2.03
C LEU A 227 -3.77 -25.26 2.21
N ALA A 228 -4.31 -25.23 3.43
CA ALA A 228 -5.44 -24.38 3.76
C ALA A 228 -4.93 -22.94 3.90
N ILE A 229 -5.47 -22.01 3.10
CA ILE A 229 -5.08 -20.61 3.16
C ILE A 229 -6.24 -19.83 3.77
N GLU A 230 -6.00 -19.25 4.93
CA GLU A 230 -6.92 -18.35 5.63
C GLU A 230 -6.46 -16.92 5.34
N GLU A 231 -7.08 -16.28 4.36
CA GLU A 231 -6.92 -14.84 4.12
C GLU A 231 -8.24 -14.14 4.45
N PRO A 232 -8.22 -12.84 4.77
CA PRO A 232 -9.44 -12.05 4.79
C PRO A 232 -10.13 -12.22 3.44
N THR A 233 -11.41 -12.64 3.46
CA THR A 233 -12.19 -12.79 2.23
C THR A 233 -12.17 -11.45 1.47
N PRO A 234 -11.83 -11.45 0.16
CA PRO A 234 -11.88 -10.23 -0.62
C PRO A 234 -13.30 -9.66 -0.53
N SER A 235 -13.42 -8.45 0.00
CA SER A 235 -14.69 -7.74 0.04
C SER A 235 -15.20 -7.53 -1.39
N GLU A 236 -16.52 -7.62 -1.61
CA GLU A 236 -17.13 -7.30 -2.91
C GLU A 236 -16.64 -5.92 -3.38
N SER A 237 -16.12 -5.81 -4.60
CA SER A 237 -15.71 -4.50 -5.12
C SER A 237 -15.70 -4.44 -6.64
N ASN A 238 -15.96 -3.25 -7.17
CA ASN A 238 -15.93 -2.93 -8.60
C ASN A 238 -14.84 -1.87 -8.91
N LEU A 239 -13.78 -1.81 -8.09
CA LEU A 239 -12.75 -0.77 -8.19
C LEU A 239 -12.04 -0.78 -9.56
N PRO A 240 -11.89 0.39 -10.22
CA PRO A 240 -11.20 0.51 -11.51
C PRO A 240 -9.75 0.02 -11.45
N VAL A 241 -9.19 -0.43 -12.57
CA VAL A 241 -7.82 -0.95 -12.67
C VAL A 241 -6.79 0.05 -12.11
N LYS A 242 -5.80 -0.47 -11.38
CA LYS A 242 -4.72 0.32 -10.77
C LYS A 242 -4.00 1.17 -11.85
N PRO A 243 -3.80 2.49 -11.62
CA PRO A 243 -2.99 3.30 -12.53
C PRO A 243 -1.55 2.79 -12.60
N GLN A 244 -0.91 2.94 -13.76
CA GLN A 244 0.46 2.44 -13.98
C GLN A 244 1.50 3.08 -13.04
N THR A 245 1.25 4.29 -12.56
CA THR A 245 2.14 5.02 -11.65
C THR A 245 1.32 5.83 -10.67
N PHE A 246 1.59 5.62 -9.38
CA PHE A 246 1.05 6.41 -8.28
C PHE A 246 2.14 6.56 -7.22
N THR A 247 2.46 7.80 -6.85
CA THR A 247 3.58 8.10 -5.95
C THR A 247 3.34 9.41 -5.20
N GLY A 248 4.00 9.57 -4.05
CA GLY A 248 4.05 10.82 -3.31
C GLY A 248 2.74 11.25 -2.66
N ARG A 249 1.89 10.28 -2.29
CA ARG A 249 0.57 10.53 -1.70
C ARG A 249 0.29 9.75 -0.42
N SER A 250 1.30 9.12 0.19
CA SER A 250 1.09 8.28 1.38
C SER A 250 0.54 9.08 2.56
N ALA A 251 1.01 10.32 2.77
CA ALA A 251 0.50 11.19 3.83
C ALA A 251 -0.96 11.61 3.59
N GLU A 252 -1.31 11.94 2.34
CA GLU A 252 -2.68 12.25 1.94
C GLU A 252 -3.60 11.05 2.13
N MET A 253 -3.17 9.86 1.70
CA MET A 253 -3.92 8.62 1.91
C MET A 253 -4.15 8.36 3.40
N HIS A 254 -3.10 8.47 4.22
CA HIS A 254 -3.20 8.29 5.66
C HIS A 254 -4.23 9.24 6.29
N ALA A 255 -4.19 10.52 5.93
CA ALA A 255 -5.14 11.49 6.46
C ALA A 255 -6.60 11.19 6.07
N ILE A 256 -6.83 10.74 4.82
CA ILE A 256 -8.16 10.36 4.34
C ILE A 256 -8.64 9.09 5.06
N ILE A 257 -7.79 8.07 5.18
CA ILE A 257 -8.11 6.81 5.88
C ILE A 257 -8.41 7.07 7.35
N SER A 258 -7.57 7.85 8.03
CA SER A 258 -7.80 8.26 9.42
C SER A 258 -9.16 8.95 9.61
N ASN A 259 -9.57 9.77 8.63
CA ASN A 259 -10.90 10.37 8.63
C ASN A 259 -12.00 9.33 8.42
N LEU A 260 -11.88 8.43 7.44
CA LEU A 260 -12.87 7.38 7.15
C LEU A 260 -13.05 6.38 8.30
N VAL A 261 -12.00 6.11 9.09
CA VAL A 261 -12.08 5.23 10.26
C VAL A 261 -12.84 5.89 11.42
N THR A 262 -12.90 7.21 11.47
CA THR A 262 -13.48 7.97 12.60
C THR A 262 -14.70 8.81 12.21
N ASN A 263 -15.14 8.74 10.95
CA ASN A 263 -16.26 9.48 10.40
C ASN A 263 -16.73 8.83 9.10
N ARG A 264 -18.05 8.81 8.87
CA ARG A 264 -18.67 8.11 7.73
C ARG A 264 -18.83 8.98 6.48
N PHE A 265 -18.38 10.23 6.48
CA PHE A 265 -18.60 11.15 5.37
C PHE A 265 -17.37 12.03 5.11
N VAL A 266 -16.57 11.63 4.12
CA VAL A 266 -15.34 12.33 3.74
C VAL A 266 -15.43 12.79 2.28
N THR A 267 -15.09 14.05 2.03
CA THR A 267 -15.01 14.59 0.67
C THR A 267 -13.57 15.02 0.35
N ILE A 268 -13.00 14.46 -0.73
CA ILE A 268 -11.74 14.93 -1.30
C ILE A 268 -12.05 16.08 -2.25
N THR A 269 -11.55 17.27 -1.93
CA THR A 269 -11.70 18.47 -2.77
C THR A 269 -10.40 18.86 -3.45
N GLY A 270 -10.48 19.60 -4.56
CA GLY A 270 -9.30 20.08 -5.27
C GLY A 270 -9.56 20.40 -6.73
N VAL A 271 -8.63 21.13 -7.33
CA VAL A 271 -8.72 21.58 -8.73
C VAL A 271 -8.73 20.41 -9.72
N GLY A 272 -9.26 20.62 -10.92
CA GLY A 272 -9.24 19.61 -11.98
C GLY A 272 -7.82 19.13 -12.31
N GLY A 273 -7.64 17.81 -12.47
CA GLY A 273 -6.33 17.21 -12.80
C GLY A 273 -5.35 17.04 -11.63
N ILE A 274 -5.74 17.41 -10.39
CA ILE A 274 -4.89 17.27 -9.20
C ILE A 274 -4.71 15.83 -8.70
N GLY A 275 -5.53 14.89 -9.21
CA GLY A 275 -5.46 13.47 -8.90
C GLY A 275 -6.46 12.95 -7.85
N LYS A 276 -7.59 13.64 -7.62
CA LYS A 276 -8.62 13.23 -6.64
C LYS A 276 -9.11 11.79 -6.85
N THR A 277 -9.59 11.48 -8.06
CA THR A 277 -10.08 10.14 -8.44
C THR A 277 -9.05 9.05 -8.19
N ILE A 278 -7.80 9.28 -8.64
CA ILE A 278 -6.72 8.31 -8.47
C ILE A 278 -6.42 8.10 -6.98
N LEU A 279 -6.35 9.18 -6.19
CA LEU A 279 -6.12 9.10 -4.75
C LEU A 279 -7.25 8.34 -4.04
N ALA A 280 -8.51 8.63 -4.38
CA ALA A 280 -9.67 7.99 -3.78
C ALA A 280 -9.71 6.48 -4.07
N ILE A 281 -9.38 6.08 -5.31
CA ILE A 281 -9.26 4.67 -5.71
C ILE A 281 -8.13 3.98 -4.95
N GLU A 282 -6.96 4.61 -4.79
CA GLU A 282 -5.85 4.00 -4.03
C GLU A 282 -6.17 3.89 -2.52
N VAL A 283 -6.89 4.85 -1.95
CA VAL A 283 -7.44 4.75 -0.58
C VAL A 283 -8.39 3.55 -0.47
N ALA A 284 -9.35 3.45 -1.40
CA ALA A 284 -10.29 2.32 -1.44
C ALA A 284 -9.58 0.97 -1.60
N ARG A 285 -8.55 0.88 -2.45
CA ARG A 285 -7.72 -0.32 -2.61
C ARG A 285 -6.97 -0.69 -1.33
N TRP A 286 -6.39 0.30 -0.65
CA TRP A 286 -5.70 0.08 0.63
C TRP A 286 -6.67 -0.47 1.68
N LEU A 287 -7.86 0.11 1.80
CA LEU A 287 -8.92 -0.34 2.72
C LEU A 287 -9.44 -1.75 2.38
N CYS A 288 -9.65 -2.03 1.09
CA CYS A 288 -10.07 -3.35 0.60
C CYS A 288 -9.06 -4.44 0.97
N SER A 289 -7.76 -4.18 0.77
CA SER A 289 -6.70 -5.16 1.08
C SER A 289 -6.58 -5.52 2.57
N ARG A 290 -7.24 -4.75 3.45
CA ARG A 290 -7.25 -4.92 4.90
C ARG A 290 -8.65 -5.24 5.44
N SER A 291 -9.61 -5.49 4.55
CA SER A 291 -11.00 -5.85 4.87
C SER A 291 -11.69 -4.89 5.86
N PHE A 292 -11.43 -3.58 5.74
CA PHE A 292 -12.12 -2.56 6.56
C PHE A 292 -13.64 -2.58 6.35
N PHE A 293 -14.08 -2.94 5.15
CA PHE A 293 -15.50 -2.98 4.74
C PHE A 293 -15.87 -4.39 4.30
N PRO A 294 -16.31 -5.28 5.22
CA PRO A 294 -16.62 -6.67 4.91
C PRO A 294 -17.70 -6.84 3.83
N ASP A 295 -18.66 -5.92 3.77
CA ASP A 295 -19.77 -5.97 2.80
C ASP A 295 -19.47 -5.24 1.48
N GLY A 296 -18.23 -4.76 1.30
CA GLY A 296 -17.73 -4.31 0.01
C GLY A 296 -17.34 -2.83 -0.09
N ILE A 297 -16.66 -2.52 -1.19
CA ILE A 297 -16.30 -1.15 -1.59
C ILE A 297 -16.74 -0.92 -3.03
N PHE A 298 -17.62 0.06 -3.22
CA PHE A 298 -18.30 0.31 -4.48
C PHE A 298 -17.90 1.67 -5.03
N TYR A 299 -17.35 1.69 -6.24
CA TYR A 299 -17.05 2.86 -7.04
C TYR A 299 -18.25 3.22 -7.92
N ILE A 300 -18.64 4.50 -7.88
CA ILE A 300 -19.73 5.08 -8.63
C ILE A 300 -19.20 6.34 -9.33
N ASP A 301 -19.25 6.35 -10.66
CA ASP A 301 -18.83 7.51 -11.47
C ASP A 301 -20.03 8.41 -11.75
N LEU A 302 -20.12 9.53 -11.03
CA LEU A 302 -21.27 10.43 -11.10
C LEU A 302 -21.34 11.22 -12.41
N ARG A 303 -20.31 11.22 -13.27
CA ARG A 303 -20.37 11.86 -14.60
C ARG A 303 -21.41 11.22 -15.53
N GLN A 304 -21.92 10.04 -15.17
CA GLN A 304 -22.93 9.33 -15.94
C GLN A 304 -24.35 9.82 -15.64
N THR A 305 -24.52 10.79 -14.73
CA THR A 305 -25.84 11.31 -14.36
C THR A 305 -25.79 12.78 -13.92
N ASP A 306 -26.91 13.46 -14.08
CA ASP A 306 -27.19 14.82 -13.61
C ASP A 306 -28.48 14.89 -12.78
N SER A 307 -29.01 13.74 -12.32
CA SER A 307 -30.26 13.67 -11.54
C SER A 307 -30.19 12.67 -10.39
N ALA A 308 -31.05 12.87 -9.37
CA ALA A 308 -31.16 11.99 -8.22
C ALA A 308 -31.55 10.54 -8.58
N ASP A 309 -32.48 10.38 -9.53
CA ASP A 309 -32.90 9.06 -10.01
C ASP A 309 -31.74 8.33 -10.70
N GLY A 310 -30.91 9.04 -11.46
CA GLY A 310 -29.74 8.42 -12.07
C GLY A 310 -28.66 8.02 -11.06
N ILE A 311 -28.55 8.68 -9.90
CA ILE A 311 -27.69 8.21 -8.80
C ILE A 311 -28.19 6.87 -8.27
N ILE A 312 -29.51 6.72 -8.10
CA ILE A 312 -30.14 5.45 -7.66
C ILE A 312 -29.85 4.34 -8.67
N ASP A 313 -29.97 4.62 -9.97
CA ASP A 313 -29.66 3.67 -11.04
C ASP A 313 -28.18 3.25 -11.03
N LEU A 314 -27.26 4.20 -10.85
CA LEU A 314 -25.83 3.91 -10.77
C LEU A 314 -25.46 3.07 -9.53
N LEU A 315 -26.10 3.34 -8.39
CA LEU A 315 -25.97 2.50 -7.20
C LEU A 315 -26.46 1.08 -7.51
N GLY A 316 -27.65 0.95 -8.11
CA GLY A 316 -28.19 -0.34 -8.53
C GLY A 316 -27.23 -1.12 -9.44
N ALA A 317 -26.65 -0.46 -10.43
CA ALA A 317 -25.65 -1.06 -11.31
C ALA A 317 -24.39 -1.53 -10.55
N ALA A 318 -23.91 -0.75 -9.57
CA ALA A 318 -22.74 -1.10 -8.76
C ALA A 318 -22.99 -2.34 -7.87
N PHE A 319 -24.20 -2.47 -7.30
CA PHE A 319 -24.58 -3.61 -6.47
C PHE A 319 -25.12 -4.81 -7.27
N VAL A 320 -25.35 -4.64 -8.58
CA VAL A 320 -26.04 -5.63 -9.42
C VAL A 320 -27.45 -5.92 -8.88
N VAL A 321 -28.16 -4.86 -8.47
CA VAL A 321 -29.52 -4.88 -7.92
C VAL A 321 -30.34 -3.78 -8.58
N GLN A 322 -31.63 -4.01 -8.83
CA GLN A 322 -32.53 -2.95 -9.27
C GLN A 322 -33.19 -2.29 -8.06
N PHE A 323 -33.08 -0.96 -7.99
CA PHE A 323 -33.79 -0.15 -6.99
C PHE A 323 -34.87 0.67 -7.69
N SER A 324 -36.05 0.77 -7.08
CA SER A 324 -37.13 1.61 -7.61
C SER A 324 -37.13 3.01 -7.02
N ASP A 325 -36.52 3.18 -5.85
CA ASP A 325 -36.41 4.45 -5.15
C ASP A 325 -35.26 4.43 -4.11
N LEU A 326 -34.98 5.59 -3.51
CA LEU A 326 -33.99 5.75 -2.44
C LEU A 326 -34.33 4.90 -1.19
N LYS A 327 -35.61 4.59 -0.93
CA LYS A 327 -36.00 3.77 0.22
C LYS A 327 -35.51 2.33 0.05
N ASN A 328 -35.54 1.79 -1.18
CA ASN A 328 -34.98 0.48 -1.47
C ASN A 328 -33.45 0.46 -1.33
N VAL A 329 -32.77 1.51 -1.76
CA VAL A 329 -31.31 1.68 -1.55
C VAL A 329 -31.00 1.63 -0.05
N ILE A 330 -31.69 2.43 0.75
CA ILE A 330 -31.51 2.47 2.21
C ILE A 330 -31.80 1.10 2.85
N ALA A 331 -32.87 0.43 2.44
CA ALA A 331 -33.20 -0.89 2.95
C ALA A 331 -32.10 -1.92 2.66
N TYR A 332 -31.49 -1.84 1.48
CA TYR A 332 -30.37 -2.69 1.09
C TYR A 332 -29.08 -2.39 1.88
N LEU A 333 -28.81 -1.11 2.16
CA LEU A 333 -27.60 -0.65 2.86
C LEU A 333 -27.70 -0.71 4.39
N ARG A 334 -28.91 -0.81 4.95
CA ARG A 334 -29.19 -0.62 6.39
C ARG A 334 -28.24 -1.38 7.33
N GLU A 335 -27.94 -2.63 7.00
CA GLU A 335 -27.10 -3.53 7.81
C GLU A 335 -25.71 -3.75 7.22
N ARG A 336 -25.41 -3.18 6.04
CA ARG A 336 -24.14 -3.38 5.34
C ARG A 336 -23.05 -2.43 5.84
N HIS A 337 -21.89 -2.98 6.13
CA HIS A 337 -20.64 -2.29 6.37
C HIS A 337 -19.84 -2.16 5.07
N CYS A 338 -20.20 -1.15 4.28
CA CYS A 338 -19.61 -0.90 2.97
C CYS A 338 -19.17 0.55 2.77
N LEU A 339 -18.23 0.76 1.85
CA LEU A 339 -17.80 2.09 1.40
C LEU A 339 -18.39 2.41 0.03
N LEU A 340 -19.05 3.56 -0.10
CA LEU A 340 -19.46 4.12 -1.39
C LEU A 340 -18.47 5.22 -1.78
N LEU A 341 -17.72 4.98 -2.86
CA LEU A 341 -16.84 5.95 -3.49
C LEU A 341 -17.61 6.65 -4.63
N LEU A 342 -18.10 7.85 -4.35
CA LEU A 342 -18.84 8.70 -5.29
C LEU A 342 -17.86 9.66 -5.98
N ASP A 343 -17.45 9.36 -7.20
CA ASP A 343 -16.43 10.13 -7.92
C ASP A 343 -17.05 11.20 -8.84
N ASN A 344 -16.43 12.38 -8.92
CA ASN A 344 -16.81 13.51 -9.78
C ASN A 344 -18.20 14.10 -9.48
N ALA A 345 -18.47 14.43 -8.21
CA ALA A 345 -19.75 15.00 -7.79
C ALA A 345 -19.98 16.46 -8.25
N GLU A 346 -19.01 17.13 -8.88
CA GLU A 346 -19.15 18.53 -9.29
C GLU A 346 -20.37 18.79 -10.18
N ASP A 347 -20.63 17.96 -11.20
CA ASP A 347 -21.69 18.24 -12.18
C ASP A 347 -23.08 18.18 -11.54
N ILE A 348 -23.38 17.14 -10.76
CA ILE A 348 -24.64 17.04 -10.02
C ILE A 348 -24.79 18.17 -9.00
N LEU A 349 -23.70 18.56 -8.32
CA LEU A 349 -23.72 19.68 -7.38
C LEU A 349 -24.01 21.03 -8.04
N TRP A 350 -23.77 21.19 -9.34
CA TRP A 350 -24.17 22.41 -10.06
C TRP A 350 -25.63 22.39 -10.51
N GLN A 351 -26.17 21.20 -10.80
CA GLN A 351 -27.52 21.04 -11.33
C GLN A 351 -28.57 20.91 -10.23
N ASP A 352 -28.32 20.07 -9.22
CA ASP A 352 -29.27 19.70 -8.17
C ASP A 352 -28.54 19.34 -6.86
N GLU A 353 -28.01 20.38 -6.20
CA GLU A 353 -27.29 20.24 -4.93
C GLU A 353 -28.19 19.68 -3.81
N ASP A 354 -29.42 20.17 -3.71
CA ASP A 354 -30.37 19.75 -2.66
C ASP A 354 -30.66 18.25 -2.76
N ALA A 355 -30.90 17.72 -3.97
CA ALA A 355 -31.19 16.30 -4.12
C ALA A 355 -29.98 15.40 -3.82
N MET A 356 -28.76 15.83 -4.16
CA MET A 356 -27.53 15.12 -3.77
C MET A 356 -27.37 15.08 -2.26
N GLN A 357 -27.60 16.22 -1.59
CA GLN A 357 -27.52 16.32 -0.13
C GLN A 357 -28.60 15.47 0.55
N ASP A 358 -29.83 15.46 0.03
CA ASP A 358 -30.92 14.61 0.54
C ASP A 358 -30.60 13.12 0.45
N ILE A 359 -29.95 12.66 -0.64
CA ILE A 359 -29.48 11.28 -0.77
C ILE A 359 -28.42 10.96 0.27
N ILE A 360 -27.40 11.82 0.41
CA ILE A 360 -26.31 11.66 1.38
C ILE A 360 -26.86 11.60 2.80
N ASP A 361 -27.67 12.58 3.20
CA ASP A 361 -28.25 12.66 4.54
C ASP A 361 -29.17 11.47 4.82
N SER A 362 -29.91 10.99 3.82
CA SER A 362 -30.76 9.82 3.97
C SER A 362 -29.95 8.54 4.17
N ILE A 363 -28.87 8.34 3.43
CA ILE A 363 -27.96 7.19 3.63
C ILE A 363 -27.36 7.27 5.04
N LEU A 364 -26.79 8.42 5.43
CA LEU A 364 -26.11 8.58 6.71
C LEU A 364 -27.07 8.46 7.91
N LYS A 365 -28.33 8.91 7.76
CA LYS A 365 -29.35 8.81 8.79
C LYS A 365 -29.85 7.38 9.02
N PHE A 366 -30.09 6.63 7.94
CA PHE A 366 -30.84 5.38 7.99
C PHE A 366 -29.97 4.12 7.84
N THR A 367 -28.66 4.27 7.69
CA THR A 367 -27.69 3.18 7.71
C THR A 367 -26.72 3.37 8.89
N LEU A 368 -26.24 2.26 9.46
CA LEU A 368 -25.32 2.30 10.61
C LEU A 368 -23.86 2.32 10.18
N ASN A 369 -23.52 1.52 9.17
CA ASN A 369 -22.12 1.22 8.82
C ASN A 369 -21.78 1.55 7.36
N THR A 370 -22.64 2.26 6.63
CA THR A 370 -22.28 2.75 5.29
C THR A 370 -21.45 4.01 5.41
N THR A 371 -20.28 4.01 4.78
CA THR A 371 -19.35 5.15 4.70
C THR A 371 -19.34 5.72 3.29
N LEU A 372 -19.21 7.04 3.17
CA LEU A 372 -19.15 7.78 1.93
C LEU A 372 -17.77 8.43 1.77
N LEU A 373 -17.12 8.16 0.64
CA LEU A 373 -15.96 8.90 0.17
C LEU A 373 -16.33 9.59 -1.14
N ILE A 374 -16.36 10.91 -1.16
CA ILE A 374 -16.79 11.68 -2.34
C ILE A 374 -15.59 12.42 -2.93
N THR A 375 -15.48 12.50 -4.26
CA THR A 375 -14.56 13.44 -4.90
C THR A 375 -15.33 14.58 -5.57
N SER A 376 -14.87 15.80 -5.37
CA SER A 376 -15.51 17.01 -5.92
C SER A 376 -14.52 18.15 -6.05
N GLN A 377 -14.90 19.24 -6.73
CA GLN A 377 -14.11 20.48 -6.74
C GLN A 377 -14.41 21.37 -5.51
N ARG A 378 -15.56 21.17 -4.86
CA ARG A 378 -16.01 21.91 -3.68
C ARG A 378 -16.58 20.96 -2.61
N PRO A 379 -16.71 21.38 -1.35
CA PRO A 379 -17.49 20.65 -0.36
C PRO A 379 -18.91 20.37 -0.87
N VAL A 380 -19.43 19.20 -0.53
CA VAL A 380 -20.71 18.68 -1.01
C VAL A 380 -21.87 19.19 -0.16
N GLY A 381 -21.66 19.41 1.14
CA GLY A 381 -22.75 19.65 2.09
C GLY A 381 -23.46 18.35 2.48
N GLY A 382 -24.71 18.41 2.93
CA GLY A 382 -25.46 17.22 3.38
C GLY A 382 -24.89 16.64 4.68
N ASN A 383 -24.72 17.50 5.68
CA ASN A 383 -24.01 17.20 6.92
C ASN A 383 -24.92 17.24 8.15
N LEU A 384 -26.22 16.99 7.97
CA LEU A 384 -27.21 17.10 9.04
C LEU A 384 -27.03 15.99 10.09
N TYR A 385 -26.64 14.80 9.66
CA TYR A 385 -26.51 13.62 10.55
C TYR A 385 -25.07 13.22 10.84
N GLU A 386 -24.14 13.53 9.93
CA GLU A 386 -22.70 13.29 10.09
C GLU A 386 -21.95 14.49 9.51
N PRO A 387 -20.99 15.09 10.23
CA PRO A 387 -20.24 16.23 9.71
C PRO A 387 -19.39 15.81 8.51
N GLU A 388 -19.52 16.55 7.40
CA GLU A 388 -18.64 16.40 6.22
C GLU A 388 -17.18 16.70 6.62
N ARG A 389 -16.30 15.72 6.48
CA ARG A 389 -14.86 15.93 6.59
C ARG A 389 -14.24 16.20 5.23
N VAL A 390 -13.90 17.45 5.01
CA VAL A 390 -13.28 17.89 3.74
C VAL A 390 -11.76 17.73 3.80
N TYR A 391 -11.22 16.88 2.93
CA TYR A 391 -9.78 16.81 2.67
C TYR A 391 -9.42 17.56 1.39
N ARG A 392 -8.74 18.70 1.51
CA ARG A 392 -8.29 19.47 0.34
C ARG A 392 -6.98 18.92 -0.21
N LEU A 393 -7.03 18.42 -1.43
CA LEU A 393 -5.87 17.89 -2.14
C LEU A 393 -5.07 19.01 -2.81
N TYR A 394 -3.78 19.06 -2.50
CA TYR A 394 -2.83 20.06 -3.01
C TYR A 394 -1.88 19.46 -4.04
N PRO A 395 -1.13 20.29 -4.79
CA PRO A 395 -0.09 19.82 -5.70
C PRO A 395 0.96 18.95 -5.00
N LEU A 396 1.64 18.10 -5.77
CA LEU A 396 2.73 17.27 -5.26
C LEU A 396 3.90 18.12 -4.79
N LYS A 397 4.59 17.65 -3.74
CA LYS A 397 5.87 18.23 -3.32
C LYS A 397 6.92 18.03 -4.40
N GLN A 398 7.98 18.84 -4.37
CA GLN A 398 8.99 18.86 -5.44
C GLN A 398 9.63 17.49 -5.70
N ASN A 399 9.97 16.74 -4.65
CA ASN A 399 10.55 15.40 -4.77
C ASN A 399 9.56 14.41 -5.40
N ASP A 400 8.30 14.42 -4.96
CA ASP A 400 7.25 13.55 -5.49
C ASP A 400 6.91 13.89 -6.94
N ALA A 401 6.91 15.18 -7.28
CA ALA A 401 6.75 15.66 -8.65
C ALA A 401 7.89 15.17 -9.55
N ALA A 402 9.14 15.18 -9.06
CA ALA A 402 10.30 14.65 -9.77
C ALA A 402 10.16 13.14 -10.00
N THR A 403 9.76 12.38 -8.97
CA THR A 403 9.52 10.94 -9.04
C THR A 403 8.43 10.61 -10.06
N LEU A 404 7.29 11.30 -10.01
CA LEU A 404 6.19 11.11 -10.96
C LEU A 404 6.62 11.44 -12.38
N PHE A 405 7.33 12.57 -12.56
CA PHE A 405 7.83 12.98 -13.88
C PHE A 405 8.74 11.89 -14.44
N TYR A 406 9.76 11.49 -13.68
CA TYR A 406 10.73 10.48 -14.09
C TYR A 406 10.04 9.14 -14.44
N ALA A 407 9.14 8.65 -13.58
CA ALA A 407 8.40 7.41 -13.80
C ALA A 407 7.49 7.46 -15.06
N THR A 408 7.08 8.66 -15.47
CA THR A 408 6.21 8.86 -16.64
C THR A 408 6.99 9.08 -17.95
N THR A 409 8.28 9.43 -17.87
CA THR A 409 9.08 9.68 -19.07
C THR A 409 9.24 8.42 -19.93
N LYS A 410 9.12 8.58 -21.25
CA LYS A 410 9.23 7.46 -22.21
C LYS A 410 10.67 7.09 -22.56
N ARG A 411 11.63 7.93 -22.20
CA ARG A 411 13.07 7.66 -22.38
C ARG A 411 13.77 7.65 -21.03
N ARG A 412 14.89 6.93 -20.97
CA ARG A 412 15.75 6.95 -19.80
C ARG A 412 16.38 8.34 -19.66
N MET A 413 16.15 8.99 -18.51
CA MET A 413 16.90 10.16 -18.11
C MET A 413 18.19 9.74 -17.41
N SER A 414 19.27 10.47 -17.66
CA SER A 414 20.52 10.31 -16.93
C SER A 414 20.42 10.94 -15.53
N GLN A 415 21.24 10.48 -14.59
CA GLN A 415 21.33 11.08 -13.26
C GLN A 415 21.70 12.57 -13.31
N ARG A 416 22.55 12.97 -14.27
CA ARG A 416 22.92 14.38 -14.48
C ARG A 416 21.73 15.24 -14.91
N GLU A 417 20.87 14.72 -15.78
CA GLU A 417 19.63 15.43 -16.17
C GLU A 417 18.68 15.55 -14.97
N TYR A 418 18.52 14.48 -14.19
CA TYR A 418 17.67 14.47 -13.00
C TYR A 418 18.14 15.45 -11.92
N GLU A 419 19.45 15.64 -11.76
CA GLU A 419 20.05 16.59 -10.81
C GLU A 419 20.26 17.99 -11.41
N SER A 420 19.82 18.23 -12.66
CA SER A 420 20.09 19.49 -13.37
C SER A 420 19.21 20.64 -12.87
N HIS A 421 19.77 21.85 -12.89
CA HIS A 421 19.01 23.07 -12.59
C HIS A 421 17.83 23.27 -13.56
N THR A 422 17.98 22.89 -14.84
CA THR A 422 16.91 22.93 -15.84
C THR A 422 15.72 22.07 -15.41
N PHE A 423 15.97 20.86 -14.92
CA PHE A 423 14.92 19.96 -14.46
C PHE A 423 14.18 20.50 -13.25
N HIS A 424 14.90 20.99 -12.23
CA HIS A 424 14.28 21.60 -11.07
C HIS A 424 13.42 22.83 -11.45
N THR A 425 13.94 23.69 -12.33
CA THR A 425 13.19 24.85 -12.85
C THR A 425 11.93 24.42 -13.61
N LEU A 426 12.02 23.36 -14.42
CA LEU A 426 10.88 22.79 -15.14
C LEU A 426 9.79 22.33 -14.17
N LEU A 427 10.15 21.59 -13.13
CA LEU A 427 9.20 21.13 -12.10
C LEU A 427 8.56 22.28 -11.33
N GLU A 428 9.34 23.31 -10.97
CA GLU A 428 8.82 24.54 -10.35
C GLU A 428 7.82 25.25 -11.27
N GLN A 429 8.11 25.32 -12.57
CA GLN A 429 7.16 25.88 -13.53
C GLN A 429 5.89 25.02 -13.65
N LEU A 430 5.97 23.71 -13.48
CA LEU A 430 4.79 22.85 -13.49
C LEU A 430 4.00 22.91 -12.17
N GLY A 431 4.57 23.49 -11.11
CA GLY A 431 3.89 23.77 -9.84
C GLY A 431 3.40 22.52 -9.11
N GLY A 432 4.02 21.37 -9.35
CA GLY A 432 3.63 20.09 -8.74
C GLY A 432 2.27 19.54 -9.22
N HIS A 433 1.66 20.10 -10.28
CA HIS A 433 0.35 19.67 -10.76
C HIS A 433 0.44 18.33 -11.52
N PRO A 434 -0.15 17.22 -11.04
CA PRO A 434 0.08 15.88 -11.60
C PRO A 434 -0.26 15.73 -13.08
N LEU A 435 -1.41 16.24 -13.54
CA LEU A 435 -1.75 16.16 -14.97
C LEU A 435 -0.74 16.93 -15.82
N SER A 436 -0.28 18.09 -15.36
CA SER A 436 0.72 18.88 -16.08
C SER A 436 2.05 18.15 -16.15
N LEU A 437 2.49 17.56 -15.03
CA LEU A 437 3.70 16.74 -14.95
C LEU A 437 3.64 15.57 -15.93
N VAL A 438 2.55 14.81 -15.92
CA VAL A 438 2.36 13.64 -16.79
C VAL A 438 2.36 14.03 -18.27
N LEU A 439 1.62 15.08 -18.64
CA LEU A 439 1.54 15.54 -20.03
C LEU A 439 2.89 16.08 -20.54
N THR A 440 3.65 16.79 -19.70
CA THR A 440 4.99 17.26 -20.06
C THR A 440 6.00 16.12 -20.12
N ALA A 441 6.01 15.22 -19.14
CA ALA A 441 6.94 14.07 -19.11
C ALA A 441 6.78 13.18 -20.35
N ARG A 442 5.54 12.98 -20.83
CA ARG A 442 5.25 12.21 -22.04
C ARG A 442 5.78 12.86 -23.32
N GLN A 443 6.06 14.16 -23.31
CA GLN A 443 6.67 14.88 -24.44
C GLN A 443 8.19 14.73 -24.49
N LEU A 444 8.83 14.23 -23.42
CA LEU A 444 10.26 13.94 -23.38
C LEU A 444 10.58 12.64 -24.15
N ALA A 445 10.44 12.69 -25.47
CA ALA A 445 10.79 11.62 -26.39
C ALA A 445 12.31 11.58 -26.66
N PRO A 446 12.85 10.49 -27.23
CA PRO A 446 14.23 10.47 -27.72
C PRO A 446 14.52 11.67 -28.63
N GLY A 447 15.61 12.40 -28.36
CA GLY A 447 15.99 13.60 -29.11
C GLY A 447 15.38 14.92 -28.60
N VAL A 448 14.50 14.90 -27.59
CA VAL A 448 13.96 16.11 -26.95
C VAL A 448 14.75 16.42 -25.68
N HIS A 449 15.19 17.68 -25.54
CA HIS A 449 15.93 18.16 -24.38
C HIS A 449 15.00 18.83 -23.35
N LEU A 450 15.46 18.91 -22.09
CA LEU A 450 14.67 19.51 -21.01
C LEU A 450 14.47 21.02 -21.24
N GLU A 451 15.48 21.66 -21.82
CA GLU A 451 15.49 23.07 -22.19
C GLU A 451 14.35 23.41 -23.14
N ASP A 452 14.11 22.56 -24.15
CA ASP A 452 13.02 22.75 -25.13
C ASP A 452 11.65 22.71 -24.45
N LEU A 453 11.45 21.79 -23.51
CA LEU A 453 10.19 21.68 -22.76
C LEU A 453 9.99 22.88 -21.83
N LEU A 454 11.06 23.31 -21.16
CA LEU A 454 11.02 24.47 -20.27
C LEU A 454 10.66 25.75 -21.04
N GLU A 455 11.24 25.97 -22.21
CA GLU A 455 10.93 27.11 -23.06
C GLU A 455 9.46 27.10 -23.50
N ARG A 456 8.95 25.95 -23.97
CA ARG A 456 7.53 25.80 -24.34
C ARG A 456 6.59 26.14 -23.18
N ILE A 457 6.88 25.65 -21.98
CA ILE A 457 6.05 25.93 -20.78
C ILE A 457 6.07 27.41 -20.41
N LYS A 458 7.24 28.07 -20.49
CA LYS A 458 7.33 29.51 -20.27
C LYS A 458 6.44 30.29 -21.24
N VAL A 459 6.43 29.91 -22.53
CA VAL A 459 5.56 30.52 -23.55
C VAL A 459 4.08 30.27 -23.25
N TYR A 460 3.69 29.03 -22.91
CA TYR A 460 2.29 28.73 -22.58
C TYR A 460 1.79 29.50 -21.37
N LYS A 461 2.60 29.61 -20.30
CA LYS A 461 2.23 30.41 -19.12
C LYS A 461 2.08 31.89 -19.44
N ALA A 462 3.01 32.46 -20.22
CA ALA A 462 2.91 33.86 -20.63
C ALA A 462 1.59 34.13 -21.40
N LYS A 463 1.20 33.23 -22.31
CA LYS A 463 -0.08 33.31 -23.02
C LYS A 463 -1.29 33.16 -22.09
N ALA A 464 -1.25 32.21 -21.15
CA ALA A 464 -2.35 32.00 -20.20
C ALA A 464 -2.57 33.22 -19.28
N ILE A 465 -1.50 33.87 -18.82
CA ILE A 465 -1.57 35.11 -18.03
C ILE A 465 -2.17 36.25 -18.85
N GLN A 466 -1.77 36.39 -20.12
CA GLN A 466 -2.35 37.39 -21.02
C GLN A 466 -3.85 37.18 -21.23
N ILE A 467 -4.29 35.93 -21.46
CA ILE A 467 -5.71 35.58 -21.61
C ILE A 467 -6.48 35.93 -20.33
N LYS A 468 -5.95 35.53 -19.16
CA LYS A 468 -6.61 35.80 -17.87
C LYS A 468 -6.78 37.30 -17.62
N ASN A 469 -5.74 38.10 -17.90
CA ASN A 469 -5.79 39.55 -17.75
C ASN A 469 -6.75 40.24 -18.73
N ILE A 470 -7.02 39.63 -19.89
CA ILE A 470 -8.04 40.13 -20.83
C ILE A 470 -9.44 39.82 -20.28
N THR A 471 -9.69 38.58 -19.86
CA THR A 471 -10.99 38.19 -19.28
C THR A 471 -11.32 38.93 -17.98
N ASP A 472 -10.34 39.21 -17.12
CA ASP A 472 -10.56 39.97 -15.88
C ASP A 472 -10.88 41.46 -16.18
N ARG A 473 -10.29 42.05 -17.24
CA ARG A 473 -10.63 43.43 -17.67
C ARG A 473 -11.99 43.54 -18.33
N ASP A 474 -12.39 42.53 -19.11
CA ASP A 474 -13.70 42.51 -19.75
C ASP A 474 -14.84 42.32 -18.72
N LEU A 475 -14.56 41.69 -17.56
CA LEU A 475 -15.47 41.57 -16.42
C LEU A 475 -15.54 42.82 -15.53
N GLU A 476 -14.50 43.68 -15.54
CA GLU A 476 -14.51 44.96 -14.81
C GLU A 476 -15.16 46.11 -15.61
N HIS A 477 -15.47 45.91 -16.89
CA HIS A 477 -15.99 46.94 -17.80
C HIS A 477 -17.35 46.59 -18.46
N GLY A 478 -17.99 45.49 -18.03
CA GLY A 478 -19.36 45.11 -18.37
C GLY A 478 -20.22 45.04 -17.11
#